data_AF-A0A821WJT6-F1
#
_entry.id   AF-A0A821WJT6-F1
#
_cell.length_a   1.000
_cell.length_b   1.000
_cell.length_c   1.000
_cell.angle_alpha   90.00
_cell.angle_beta   90.00
_cell.angle_gamma   90.00
#
_symmetry.space_group_name_H-M   'P 1'
#
loop_
_entity.id
_entity.type
_entity.pdbx_description
1 polymer ?
#
loop_
_entity_poly.entity_id
_entity_poly.type
_entity_poly.pdbx_seq_one_letter_code
_entity_poly.pdbx_strand_id
1 'polypeptide(L)'
;MLLNSKGKPKSLEEFIYFSDESQLTNRFDNEQKPFLFIDGIEKLPYKIANINLAELGRKALSMAEAEMPGVMRLRKIYSPKQPLKGVRLAGCLHLTAQTGVMIETFLQLGAR
;
A
#
# COMPACT_ATOMS: atom_id res chain seq x y z
N MET A 1 -14.80 -10.99 -0.23
CA MET A 1 -14.73 -12.20 -1.08
C MET A 1 -14.28 -11.78 -2.47
N LEU A 2 -13.14 -12.26 -2.95
CA LEU A 2 -12.68 -11.97 -4.32
C LEU A 2 -13.49 -12.85 -5.29
N LEU A 3 -14.33 -12.21 -6.09
CA LEU A 3 -15.13 -12.86 -7.12
C LEU A 3 -14.38 -12.79 -8.45
N ASN A 4 -14.52 -13.81 -9.30
CA ASN A 4 -14.02 -13.75 -10.67
C ASN A 4 -14.88 -12.81 -11.54
N SER A 5 -14.47 -12.54 -12.79
CA SER A 5 -15.20 -11.68 -13.73
C SER A 5 -16.61 -12.18 -14.10
N LYS A 6 -17.00 -13.38 -13.63
CA LYS A 6 -18.33 -13.97 -13.77
C LYS A 6 -19.11 -14.00 -12.44
N GLY A 7 -18.62 -13.30 -11.40
CA GLY A 7 -19.30 -13.17 -10.10
C GLY A 7 -19.26 -14.42 -9.21
N LYS A 8 -18.48 -15.45 -9.55
CA LYS A 8 -18.33 -16.66 -8.74
C LYS A 8 -17.13 -16.54 -7.78
N PRO A 9 -17.21 -17.13 -6.56
CA PRO A 9 -16.06 -17.20 -5.66
C PRO A 9 -14.92 -17.96 -6.33
N LYS A 10 -13.72 -17.38 -6.32
CA LYS A 10 -12.52 -18.00 -6.92
C LYS A 10 -12.21 -19.34 -6.24
N SER A 11 -11.85 -20.35 -7.03
CA SER A 11 -11.46 -21.68 -6.51
C SER A 11 -10.10 -21.62 -5.83
N LEU A 12 -9.79 -22.61 -4.98
CA LEU A 12 -8.52 -22.70 -4.23
C LEU A 12 -7.30 -22.71 -5.17
N GLU A 13 -7.42 -23.26 -6.38
CA GLU A 13 -6.36 -23.26 -7.39
C GLU A 13 -6.08 -21.86 -7.95
N GLU A 14 -7.13 -21.04 -8.17
CA GLU A 14 -6.98 -19.63 -8.58
C GLU A 14 -6.45 -18.74 -7.46
N PHE A 15 -6.66 -19.14 -6.20
CA PHE A 15 -6.11 -18.44 -5.03
C PHE A 15 -4.61 -18.75 -4.86
N ILE A 16 -4.20 -20.00 -5.06
CA ILE A 16 -2.79 -20.42 -5.03
C ILE A 16 -1.99 -19.74 -6.15
N TYR A 17 -2.57 -19.59 -7.35
CA TYR A 17 -1.94 -18.85 -8.46
C TYR A 17 -1.74 -17.35 -8.17
N PHE A 18 -2.52 -16.78 -7.24
CA PHE A 18 -2.34 -15.40 -6.79
C PHE A 18 -1.27 -15.28 -5.69
N SER A 19 -1.01 -16.35 -4.95
CA SER A 19 -0.03 -16.40 -3.86
C SER A 19 1.38 -16.80 -4.29
N ASP A 20 1.59 -17.18 -5.55
CA ASP A 20 2.92 -17.49 -6.10
C ASP A 20 3.71 -16.19 -6.37
N GLU A 21 4.63 -15.85 -5.45
CA GLU A 21 5.50 -14.68 -5.50
C GLU A 21 6.43 -14.63 -6.73
N SER A 22 6.67 -15.77 -7.41
CA SER A 22 7.52 -15.83 -8.61
C SER A 22 6.92 -15.11 -9.83
N GLN A 23 5.60 -14.84 -9.81
CA GLN A 23 4.89 -14.10 -10.85
C GLN A 23 4.68 -12.61 -10.48
N LEU A 24 4.98 -12.20 -9.24
CA LEU A 24 4.88 -10.80 -8.81
C LEU A 24 6.16 -10.02 -9.10
N THR A 25 7.33 -10.65 -9.08
CA THR A 25 8.61 -10.01 -9.42
C THR A 25 8.74 -9.70 -10.91
N ASN A 26 8.11 -10.48 -11.79
CA ASN A 26 8.12 -10.23 -13.25
C ASN A 26 7.02 -9.28 -13.74
N ARG A 27 6.09 -8.86 -12.86
CA ARG A 27 4.98 -7.96 -13.23
C ARG A 27 5.26 -6.47 -13.05
N PHE A 28 6.34 -6.10 -12.36
CA PHE A 28 6.75 -4.70 -12.25
C PHE A 28 7.65 -4.25 -13.40
N ASP A 29 8.23 -5.18 -14.17
CA ASP A 29 9.21 -4.89 -15.24
C ASP A 29 8.73 -5.22 -16.67
N ASN A 30 7.45 -5.50 -16.92
CA ASN A 30 7.02 -5.68 -18.32
C ASN A 30 5.57 -5.31 -18.59
N GLU A 31 5.38 -4.27 -19.42
CA GLU A 31 4.29 -3.95 -20.36
C GLU A 31 2.85 -4.48 -20.12
N GLN A 32 2.44 -4.76 -18.90
CA GLN A 32 1.05 -4.97 -18.56
C GLN A 32 0.36 -3.62 -18.49
N LYS A 33 -0.21 -3.26 -19.65
CA LYS A 33 -1.01 -2.09 -19.89
C LYS A 33 -1.95 -1.83 -18.67
N PRO A 34 -1.71 -0.77 -17.85
CA PRO A 34 -2.66 -0.38 -16.82
C PRO A 34 -4.07 -0.21 -17.38
N PHE A 35 -5.07 -0.58 -16.58
CA PHE A 35 -6.50 -0.64 -16.92
C PHE A 35 -7.14 0.74 -17.26
N LEU A 36 -6.33 1.78 -17.48
CA LEU A 36 -6.68 3.09 -18.00
C LEU A 36 -5.51 3.61 -18.86
N PHE A 37 -5.53 3.28 -20.17
CA PHE A 37 -4.82 4.10 -21.15
C PHE A 37 -5.78 5.18 -21.62
N ILE A 38 -5.55 6.39 -21.11
CA ILE A 38 -5.88 7.61 -21.85
C ILE A 38 -4.55 7.96 -22.53
N ASP A 39 -4.51 7.93 -23.85
CA ASP A 39 -3.27 8.10 -24.62
C ASP A 39 -2.51 9.36 -24.18
N GLY A 40 -1.29 9.20 -23.66
CA GLY A 40 -0.38 10.32 -23.39
C GLY A 40 -0.21 10.77 -21.93
N ILE A 41 -0.66 10.01 -20.92
CA ILE A 41 -0.39 10.36 -19.52
C ILE A 41 0.82 9.56 -19.01
N GLU A 42 1.93 10.25 -18.73
CA GLU A 42 3.07 9.72 -17.96
C GLU A 42 2.59 9.01 -16.69
N LYS A 43 3.27 7.95 -16.27
CA LYS A 43 2.92 7.10 -15.11
C LYS A 43 2.71 7.98 -13.86
N LEU A 44 1.46 8.35 -13.57
CA LEU A 44 1.16 9.26 -12.46
C LEU A 44 1.55 8.58 -11.14
N PRO A 45 2.32 9.25 -10.27
CA PRO A 45 2.81 8.66 -9.03
C PRO A 45 1.70 8.27 -8.05
N TYR A 46 0.49 8.84 -8.19
CA TYR A 46 -0.68 8.51 -7.39
C TYR A 46 -1.99 8.84 -8.13
N LYS A 47 -3.09 8.21 -7.71
CA LYS A 47 -4.45 8.52 -8.13
C LYS A 47 -5.35 8.63 -6.89
N ILE A 48 -5.83 9.83 -6.61
CA ILE A 48 -6.67 10.14 -5.44
C ILE A 48 -7.88 10.97 -5.85
N ALA A 49 -8.90 11.05 -5.00
CA ALA A 49 -10.12 11.79 -5.31
C ALA A 49 -9.92 13.33 -5.30
N ASN A 50 -9.24 13.88 -4.30
CA ASN A 50 -9.01 15.32 -4.18
C ASN A 50 -7.76 15.62 -3.32
N ILE A 51 -6.77 16.32 -3.90
CA ILE A 51 -5.51 16.68 -3.22
C ILE A 51 -5.69 17.80 -2.19
N ASN A 52 -6.71 18.66 -2.33
CA ASN A 52 -6.94 19.80 -1.44
C ASN A 52 -7.36 19.37 -0.03
N LEU A 53 -7.71 18.09 0.17
CA LEU A 53 -8.03 17.52 1.49
C LEU A 53 -6.78 17.11 2.30
N ALA A 54 -5.56 17.31 1.75
CA ALA A 54 -4.32 16.89 2.41
C ALA A 54 -4.15 17.50 3.80
N GLU A 55 -4.45 18.78 4.00
CA GLU A 55 -4.29 19.43 5.31
C GLU A 55 -5.23 18.82 6.36
N LEU A 56 -6.48 18.53 5.99
CA LEU A 56 -7.45 17.85 6.85
C LEU A 56 -6.98 16.41 7.14
N GLY A 57 -6.47 15.71 6.12
CA GLY A 57 -5.88 14.39 6.27
C GLY A 57 -4.71 14.37 7.27
N ARG A 58 -3.87 15.40 7.27
CA ARG A 58 -2.78 15.54 8.26
C ARG A 58 -3.29 15.68 9.69
N LYS A 59 -4.36 16.45 9.90
CA LYS A 59 -5.01 16.56 11.22
C LYS A 59 -5.56 15.21 11.69
N ALA A 60 -6.24 14.48 10.81
CA ALA A 60 -6.74 13.14 11.10
C ALA A 60 -5.61 12.14 11.39
N LEU A 61 -4.48 12.26 10.69
CA LEU A 61 -3.29 11.44 10.93
C LEU A 61 -2.71 11.68 12.33
N SER A 62 -2.56 12.95 12.75
CA SER A 62 -2.08 13.27 14.09
C SER A 62 -3.00 12.76 15.20
N MET A 63 -4.31 12.77 14.98
CA MET A 63 -5.27 12.14 15.90
C MET A 63 -5.05 10.62 15.97
N ALA A 64 -4.89 9.97 14.82
CA ALA A 64 -4.64 8.52 14.77
C ALA A 64 -3.29 8.12 15.42
N GLU A 65 -2.25 8.95 15.32
CA GLU A 65 -0.97 8.70 16.03
C GLU A 65 -1.17 8.63 17.55
N ALA A 66 -2.02 9.52 18.11
CA ALA A 66 -2.32 9.52 19.54
C ALA A 66 -3.10 8.27 19.98
N GLU A 67 -3.97 7.74 19.11
CA GLU A 67 -4.75 6.52 19.37
C GLU A 67 -3.97 5.22 19.10
N MET A 68 -2.79 5.29 18.48
CA MET A 68 -1.97 4.14 18.10
C MET A 68 -0.63 4.07 18.85
N PRO A 69 -0.62 4.03 20.20
CA PRO A 69 0.59 4.11 21.01
C PRO A 69 1.57 2.95 20.75
N GLY A 70 1.06 1.76 20.41
CA GLY A 70 1.88 0.60 20.07
C GLY A 70 2.74 0.84 18.82
N VAL A 71 2.15 1.39 17.76
CA VAL A 71 2.86 1.70 16.51
C VAL A 71 3.88 2.82 16.73
N MET A 72 3.52 3.84 17.51
CA MET A 72 4.45 4.92 17.87
C MET A 72 5.62 4.42 18.72
N ARG A 73 5.40 3.41 19.57
CA ARG A 73 6.48 2.77 20.32
C ARG A 73 7.43 1.99 19.41
N LEU A 74 6.90 1.24 18.43
CA LEU A 74 7.70 0.52 17.43
C LEU A 74 8.58 1.48 16.64
N ARG A 75 8.02 2.60 16.19
CA ARG A 75 8.74 3.68 15.52
C ARG A 75 9.93 4.15 16.36
N LYS A 76 9.72 4.49 17.64
CA LYS A 76 10.81 4.93 18.54
C LYS A 76 11.93 3.89 18.72
N ILE A 77 11.58 2.60 18.84
CA ILE A 77 12.56 1.53 19.10
C ILE A 77 13.36 1.16 17.85
N TYR A 78 12.68 1.11 16.69
CA TYR A 78 13.24 0.50 15.48
C TYR A 78 13.64 1.51 14.40
N SER A 79 13.24 2.79 14.50
CA SER A 79 13.71 3.83 13.57
C SER A 79 15.24 3.92 13.47
N PRO A 80 16.03 3.82 14.56
CA PRO A 80 17.50 3.83 14.43
C PRO A 80 18.04 2.58 13.74
N LYS A 81 17.33 1.45 13.85
CA LYS A 81 17.77 0.14 13.34
C LYS A 81 17.40 -0.07 11.87
N GLN A 82 16.46 0.72 11.33
CA GLN A 82 15.97 0.64 9.95
C GLN A 82 15.75 -0.82 9.47
N PRO A 83 14.95 -1.62 10.20
CA PRO A 83 14.84 -3.07 9.93
C PRO A 83 14.21 -3.39 8.57
N LEU A 84 13.49 -2.45 7.96
CA LEU A 84 12.85 -2.63 6.66
C LEU A 84 13.66 -2.01 5.52
N LYS A 85 14.92 -1.60 5.76
CA LYS A 85 15.77 -1.01 4.74
C LYS A 85 15.87 -1.89 3.50
N GLY A 86 15.46 -1.36 2.36
CA GLY A 86 15.53 -2.05 1.06
C GLY A 86 14.34 -2.96 0.75
N VAL A 87 13.44 -3.17 1.71
CA VAL A 87 12.20 -3.92 1.50
C VAL A 87 11.23 -3.10 0.65
N ARG A 88 10.64 -3.73 -0.37
CA ARG A 88 9.55 -3.17 -1.17
C ARG A 88 8.21 -3.66 -0.63
N LEU A 89 7.32 -2.76 -0.24
CA LEU A 89 6.01 -3.09 0.30
C LEU A 89 4.90 -2.78 -0.71
N ALA A 90 4.14 -3.81 -1.08
CA ALA A 90 2.89 -3.65 -1.81
C ALA A 90 1.71 -3.78 -0.82
N GLY A 91 0.90 -2.73 -0.70
CA GLY A 91 -0.25 -2.71 0.21
C GLY A 91 -1.58 -2.74 -0.53
N CYS A 92 -2.47 -3.68 -0.16
CA CYS A 92 -3.87 -3.67 -0.55
C CYS A 92 -4.73 -3.72 0.72
N LEU A 93 -4.75 -2.59 1.44
CA LEU A 93 -5.54 -2.42 2.65
C LEU A 93 -6.50 -1.24 2.48
N HIS A 94 -7.53 -1.18 3.31
CA HIS A 94 -8.43 -0.03 3.36
C HIS A 94 -7.63 1.25 3.65
N LEU A 95 -7.76 2.26 2.78
CA LEU A 95 -7.10 3.55 2.96
C LEU A 95 -7.85 4.39 4.01
N THR A 96 -7.37 4.35 5.25
CA THR A 96 -7.85 5.15 6.37
C THR A 96 -6.70 5.92 7.05
N ALA A 97 -7.03 6.78 8.01
CA ALA A 97 -6.03 7.52 8.78
C ALA A 97 -5.07 6.58 9.54
N GLN A 98 -5.57 5.47 10.11
CA GLN A 98 -4.72 4.50 10.82
C GLN A 98 -3.72 3.81 9.87
N THR A 99 -4.16 3.47 8.65
CA THR A 99 -3.27 2.92 7.63
C THR A 99 -2.22 3.95 7.20
N GLY A 100 -2.57 5.24 7.16
CA GLY A 100 -1.59 6.32 6.97
C GLY A 100 -0.47 6.28 8.02
N VAL A 101 -0.82 6.15 9.31
CA VAL A 101 0.16 6.06 10.41
C VAL A 101 1.06 4.84 10.26
N MET A 102 0.48 3.70 9.85
CA MET A 102 1.22 2.47 9.59
C MET A 102 2.20 2.62 8.42
N ILE A 103 1.78 3.23 7.31
CA ILE A 103 2.64 3.50 6.14
C ILE A 103 3.80 4.43 6.53
N GLU A 104 3.54 5.54 7.23
CA GLU A 104 4.60 6.44 7.68
C GLU A 104 5.59 5.78 8.63
N THR A 105 5.10 4.83 9.44
CA THR A 105 5.94 4.02 10.30
C THR A 105 6.85 3.12 9.46
N PHE A 106 6.33 2.42 8.45
CA PHE A 106 7.17 1.57 7.61
C PHE A 106 8.22 2.34 6.82
N LEU A 107 7.87 3.51 6.28
CA LEU A 107 8.82 4.41 5.62
C LEU A 107 9.96 4.78 6.59
N GLN A 108 9.63 5.09 7.84
CA GLN A 108 10.62 5.41 8.88
C GLN A 108 11.42 4.23 9.39
N LEU A 109 10.96 3.01 9.13
CA LEU A 109 11.71 1.79 9.37
C LEU A 109 12.55 1.38 8.15
N GLY A 110 12.48 2.13 7.04
CA GLY A 110 13.34 1.99 5.87
C GLY A 110 12.70 1.32 4.65
N ALA A 111 11.40 1.03 4.71
CA ALA A 111 10.67 0.42 3.61
C ALA A 111 10.43 1.42 2.46
N ARG A 112 10.17 0.89 1.26
CA ARG A 112 9.78 1.65 0.06
C ARG A 112 8.63 1.01 -0.70
#